data_AF-A0A2V9Q312-F1
#
_entry.id   AF-A0A2V9Q312-F1
#
_cell.length_a   1.000
_cell.length_b   1.000
_cell.length_c   1.000
_cell.angle_alpha   90.00
_cell.angle_beta   90.00
_cell.angle_gamma   90.00
#
_symmetry.space_group_name_H-M   'P 1'
#
loop_
_entity.id
_entity.type
_entity.pdbx_description
1 polymer ?
#
loop_
_entity_poly.entity_id
_entity_poly.type
_entity_poly.pdbx_seq_one_letter_code
_entity_poly.pdbx_strand_id
1 'polypeptide(L)'
;MRAGNLDASGIRFGIVVSRFNEFITDRLLRSAYDALLRSGAKEKDIEIVRVPGSFEIPSAARTLAETKKCDVIICLGCLLRGDTAHYDVIVNEVARGIGQSAQETGVPHAFGVLTCDTLEQAIDRAGLKMGNKGFEAALAAVEMANLRKAVVGRSSLVVRQPKKQGAKRGMRKTRRKER
;
A
#
# COMPACT_ATOMS: atom_id res chain seq x y z
N MET A 1 -11.80 -23.89 -2.98
CA MET A 1 -12.06 -22.45 -2.80
C MET A 1 -10.73 -21.70 -2.93
N ARG A 2 -10.65 -20.60 -3.68
CA ARG A 2 -9.44 -19.75 -3.75
C ARG A 2 -9.58 -18.63 -2.73
N ALA A 3 -8.56 -18.39 -1.90
CA ALA A 3 -8.53 -17.34 -0.89
C ALA A 3 -7.12 -16.75 -0.78
N GLY A 4 -6.99 -15.53 -0.28
CA GLY A 4 -5.71 -14.95 0.12
C GLY A 4 -5.26 -15.51 1.46
N ASN A 5 -3.95 -15.66 1.68
CA ASN A 5 -3.40 -15.91 3.00
C ASN A 5 -2.83 -14.61 3.58
N LEU A 6 -2.42 -14.64 4.86
CA LEU A 6 -1.88 -13.48 5.57
C LEU A 6 -0.35 -13.40 5.55
N ASP A 7 0.30 -14.03 4.57
CA ASP A 7 1.76 -13.94 4.36
C ASP A 7 2.10 -12.74 3.47
N ALA A 8 2.78 -11.75 4.03
CA ALA A 8 3.19 -10.53 3.36
C ALA A 8 4.56 -10.64 2.66
N SER A 9 5.21 -11.80 2.72
CA SER A 9 6.53 -12.02 2.15
C SER A 9 6.57 -11.76 0.63
N GLY A 10 7.43 -10.83 0.22
CA GLY A 10 7.63 -10.49 -1.19
C GLY A 10 6.45 -9.73 -1.83
N ILE A 11 5.60 -9.10 -1.02
CA ILE A 11 4.56 -8.17 -1.46
C ILE A 11 5.08 -6.73 -1.27
N ARG A 12 4.87 -5.87 -2.26
CA ARG A 12 5.22 -4.45 -2.19
C ARG A 12 3.98 -3.63 -1.82
N PHE A 13 4.07 -2.87 -0.75
CA PHE A 13 2.96 -2.09 -0.19
C PHE A 13 3.19 -0.60 -0.41
N GLY A 14 2.16 0.09 -0.86
CA GLY A 14 2.08 1.55 -0.74
C GLY A 14 1.15 1.90 0.42
N ILE A 15 1.58 2.80 1.31
CA ILE A 15 0.72 3.36 2.37
C ILE A 15 0.55 4.84 2.09
N VAL A 16 -0.69 5.27 1.84
CA VAL A 16 -1.05 6.69 1.73
C VAL A 16 -1.73 7.10 3.02
N VAL A 17 -1.18 8.09 3.72
CA VAL A 17 -1.71 8.54 5.01
C VAL A 17 -1.89 10.05 5.05
N SER A 18 -3.06 10.51 5.50
CA SER A 18 -3.32 11.94 5.67
C SER A 18 -2.67 12.50 6.94
N ARG A 19 -2.19 13.75 6.86
CA ARG A 19 -1.64 14.50 8.01
C ARG A 19 -2.74 15.18 8.84
N PHE A 20 -3.89 15.48 8.24
CA PHE A 20 -5.05 15.93 9.02
C PHE A 20 -5.45 14.87 10.06
N ASN A 21 -5.73 15.30 11.29
CA ASN A 21 -5.92 14.43 12.47
C ASN A 21 -4.71 13.51 12.79
N GLU A 22 -3.48 14.03 12.70
CA GLU A 22 -2.23 13.25 12.85
C GLU A 22 -2.16 12.40 14.12
N PHE A 23 -2.70 12.87 15.25
CA PHE A 23 -2.70 12.08 16.50
C PHE A 23 -3.51 10.77 16.39
N ILE A 24 -4.45 10.67 15.44
CA ILE A 24 -5.15 9.44 15.06
C ILE A 24 -4.42 8.74 13.92
N THR A 25 -4.14 9.45 12.83
CA THR A 25 -3.64 8.81 11.61
C THR A 25 -2.24 8.23 11.78
N ASP A 26 -1.41 8.79 12.67
CA ASP A 26 -0.11 8.21 13.01
C ASP A 26 -0.25 6.90 13.81
N ARG A 27 -1.30 6.77 14.65
CA ARG A 27 -1.62 5.49 15.33
C ARG A 27 -2.10 4.44 14.34
N LEU A 28 -2.91 4.83 13.35
CA LEU A 28 -3.31 3.94 12.26
C LEU A 28 -2.09 3.48 11.47
N LEU A 29 -1.21 4.42 11.10
CA LEU A 29 0.02 4.13 10.35
C LEU A 29 0.93 3.15 11.11
N ARG A 30 1.25 3.44 12.37
CA ARG A 30 2.11 2.58 13.19
C ARG A 30 1.56 1.16 13.28
N SER A 31 0.25 1.03 13.47
CA SER A 31 -0.37 -0.27 13.60
C SER A 31 -0.49 -1.02 12.26
N ALA A 32 -0.71 -0.31 11.15
CA ALA A 32 -0.65 -0.89 9.81
C ALA A 32 0.76 -1.41 9.51
N TYR A 33 1.78 -0.60 9.82
CA TYR A 33 3.18 -0.96 9.64
C TYR A 33 3.58 -2.18 10.47
N ASP A 34 3.20 -2.21 11.76
CA ASP A 34 3.38 -3.37 12.65
C ASP A 34 2.74 -4.65 12.07
N ALA A 35 1.49 -4.54 11.60
CA ALA A 35 0.78 -5.67 11.00
C ALA A 35 1.57 -6.24 9.81
N LEU A 36 2.04 -5.38 8.90
CA LEU A 36 2.79 -5.80 7.72
C LEU A 36 4.10 -6.51 8.10
N LEU A 37 4.87 -5.94 9.04
CA LEU A 37 6.12 -6.56 9.48
C LEU A 37 5.88 -7.92 10.15
N ARG A 38 4.86 -8.02 11.02
CA ARG A 38 4.49 -9.28 11.68
C ARG A 38 3.96 -10.33 10.70
N SER A 39 3.38 -9.90 9.59
CA SER A 39 2.98 -10.76 8.47
C SER A 39 4.13 -11.14 7.54
N GLY A 40 5.36 -10.66 7.73
CA GLY A 40 6.54 -11.04 6.95
C GLY A 40 6.95 -10.06 5.86
N ALA A 41 6.36 -8.87 5.79
CA ALA A 41 6.84 -7.80 4.91
C ALA A 41 8.23 -7.34 5.35
N LYS A 42 9.05 -6.88 4.40
CA LYS A 42 10.32 -6.21 4.70
C LYS A 42 10.11 -4.71 4.62
N GLU A 43 10.79 -3.95 5.48
CA GLU A 43 10.66 -2.48 5.50
C GLU A 43 10.90 -1.84 4.13
N LYS A 44 11.88 -2.34 3.38
CA LYS A 44 12.20 -1.88 2.02
C LYS A 44 11.09 -2.08 0.98
N ASP A 45 10.13 -2.95 1.27
CA ASP A 45 9.01 -3.27 0.39
C ASP A 45 7.75 -2.44 0.80
N ILE A 46 7.88 -1.51 1.76
CA ILE A 46 6.82 -0.62 2.24
C ILE A 46 7.19 0.82 1.90
N GLU A 47 6.43 1.45 1.00
CA GLU A 47 6.55 2.86 0.66
C GLU A 47 5.46 3.67 1.38
N ILE A 48 5.83 4.73 2.10
CA ILE A 48 4.90 5.59 2.84
C ILE A 48 4.84 6.96 2.18
N VAL A 49 3.64 7.37 1.77
CA VAL A 49 3.34 8.70 1.21
C VAL A 49 2.40 9.45 2.13
N ARG A 50 2.82 10.65 2.55
CA ARG A 50 2.01 11.54 3.39
C ARG A 50 1.32 12.59 2.53
N VAL A 51 0.02 12.76 2.71
CA VAL A 51 -0.80 13.76 2.01
C VAL A 51 -1.41 14.77 2.99
N PRO A 52 -1.80 15.99 2.57
CA PRO A 52 -2.34 17.01 3.47
C PRO A 52 -3.58 16.54 4.23
N GLY A 53 -4.66 16.17 3.52
CA GLY A 53 -5.92 15.70 4.09
C GLY A 53 -6.38 14.36 3.51
N SER A 54 -7.51 13.86 3.99
CA SER A 54 -8.06 12.59 3.46
C SER A 54 -8.56 12.74 2.02
N PHE A 55 -8.93 13.95 1.60
CA PHE A 55 -9.40 14.26 0.24
C PHE A 55 -8.34 14.01 -0.84
N GLU A 56 -7.05 14.15 -0.52
CA GLU A 56 -5.95 13.88 -1.44
C GLU A 56 -5.56 12.40 -1.53
N ILE A 57 -6.05 11.55 -0.61
CA ILE A 57 -5.72 10.12 -0.57
C ILE A 57 -6.01 9.41 -1.91
N PRO A 58 -7.20 9.56 -2.53
CA PRO A 58 -7.49 8.94 -3.83
C PRO A 58 -6.46 9.26 -4.92
N SER A 59 -6.08 10.53 -5.03
CA SER A 59 -5.14 10.98 -6.06
C SER A 59 -3.75 10.39 -5.85
N ALA A 60 -3.21 10.48 -4.62
CA ALA A 60 -1.90 9.91 -4.30
C ALA A 60 -1.87 8.38 -4.44
N ALA A 61 -2.95 7.69 -4.03
CA ALA A 61 -3.08 6.26 -4.17
C ALA A 61 -3.08 5.84 -5.65
N ARG A 62 -3.82 6.55 -6.49
CA ARG A 62 -3.79 6.34 -7.95
C ARG A 62 -2.39 6.51 -8.51
N THR A 63 -1.72 7.62 -8.18
CA THR A 63 -0.36 7.90 -8.66
C THR A 63 0.59 6.78 -8.26
N LEU A 64 0.54 6.29 -7.01
CA LEU A 64 1.35 5.16 -6.56
C LEU A 64 1.03 3.87 -7.33
N ALA A 65 -0.25 3.55 -7.54
CA ALA A 65 -0.67 2.36 -8.27
C ALA A 65 -0.16 2.37 -9.72
N GLU A 66 -0.24 3.53 -10.39
CA GLU A 66 0.21 3.72 -11.78
C GLU A 66 1.72 3.56 -11.95
N THR A 67 2.53 3.74 -10.89
CA THR A 67 3.97 3.45 -10.95
C THR A 67 4.28 1.96 -11.17
N LYS A 68 3.32 1.06 -10.89
CA LYS A 68 3.48 -0.40 -10.89
C LYS A 68 4.57 -0.91 -9.93
N LYS A 69 4.99 -0.06 -8.98
CA LYS A 69 5.96 -0.40 -7.93
C LYS A 69 5.32 -1.03 -6.69
N CYS A 70 4.02 -0.85 -6.51
CA CYS A 70 3.24 -1.47 -5.44
C CYS A 70 2.33 -2.58 -5.99
N ASP A 71 2.15 -3.64 -5.21
CA ASP A 71 1.22 -4.73 -5.51
C ASP A 71 -0.16 -4.49 -4.87
N VAL A 72 -0.20 -3.68 -3.80
CA VAL A 72 -1.39 -3.28 -3.05
C VAL A 72 -1.16 -1.93 -2.37
N ILE A 73 -2.22 -1.17 -2.13
CA ILE A 73 -2.19 0.12 -1.44
C ILE A 73 -3.05 0.08 -0.18
N ILE A 74 -2.62 0.75 0.88
CA ILE A 74 -3.35 0.97 2.12
C ILE A 74 -3.63 2.47 2.25
N CYS A 75 -4.90 2.84 2.30
CA CYS A 75 -5.36 4.22 2.40
C CYS A 75 -5.76 4.52 3.85
N LEU A 76 -5.02 5.39 4.54
CA LEU A 76 -5.22 5.72 5.95
C LEU A 76 -5.60 7.18 6.13
N GLY A 77 -6.65 7.43 6.91
CA GLY A 77 -7.13 8.78 7.18
C GLY A 77 -8.09 8.84 8.35
N CYS A 78 -8.48 10.04 8.74
CA CYS A 78 -9.46 10.25 9.80
C CYS A 78 -10.25 11.53 9.52
N LEU A 79 -11.55 11.37 9.31
CA LEU A 79 -12.53 12.42 9.14
C LEU A 79 -13.42 12.45 10.39
N LEU A 80 -13.49 13.62 11.02
CA LEU A 80 -14.35 13.89 12.17
C LEU A 80 -15.47 14.82 11.73
N ARG A 81 -16.72 14.50 12.09
CA ARG A 81 -17.86 15.37 11.80
C ARG A 81 -17.69 16.71 12.53
N GLY A 82 -17.91 17.79 11.79
CA GLY A 82 -18.02 19.14 12.32
C GLY A 82 -19.41 19.72 12.08
N ASP A 83 -19.55 21.03 12.21
CA ASP A 83 -20.86 21.71 12.21
C ASP A 83 -21.43 21.99 10.81
N THR A 84 -20.69 21.65 9.75
CA THR A 84 -21.07 21.97 8.37
C THR A 84 -21.18 20.70 7.52
N ALA A 85 -21.88 20.81 6.39
CA ALA A 85 -22.00 19.74 5.40
C ALA A 85 -20.66 19.29 4.78
N HIS A 86 -19.55 19.98 5.08
CA HIS A 86 -18.22 19.63 4.58
C HIS A 86 -17.86 18.17 4.85
N TYR A 87 -18.20 17.64 6.03
CA TYR A 87 -17.93 16.24 6.36
C TYR A 87 -18.58 15.27 5.38
N ASP A 88 -19.87 15.46 5.07
CA ASP A 88 -20.62 14.54 4.21
C ASP A 88 -20.15 14.61 2.76
N VAL A 89 -19.72 15.79 2.29
CA VAL A 89 -19.10 15.94 0.96
C VAL A 89 -17.77 15.18 0.90
N ILE A 90 -16.91 15.35 1.89
CA ILE A 90 -15.56 14.77 1.87
C ILE A 90 -15.58 13.26 2.08
N VAL A 91 -16.34 12.73 3.04
CA VAL A 91 -16.36 11.28 3.33
C VAL A 91 -16.79 10.47 2.11
N ASN A 92 -17.85 10.91 1.43
CA ASN A 92 -18.36 10.23 0.25
C ASN A 92 -17.36 10.26 -0.92
N GLU A 93 -16.75 11.42 -1.16
CA GLU A 93 -15.77 11.58 -2.25
C GLU A 93 -14.46 10.83 -2.00
N VAL A 94 -14.00 10.75 -0.74
CA VAL A 94 -12.82 9.95 -0.38
C VAL A 94 -13.09 8.46 -0.59
N ALA A 95 -14.20 7.94 -0.08
CA ALA A 95 -14.55 6.52 -0.25
C ALA A 95 -14.73 6.17 -1.73
N ARG A 96 -15.47 7.00 -2.47
CA ARG A 96 -15.69 6.83 -3.92
C ARG A 96 -14.38 6.89 -4.69
N GLY A 97 -13.54 7.89 -4.43
CA GLY A 97 -12.27 8.08 -5.12
C GLY A 97 -11.29 6.93 -4.90
N ILE A 98 -11.19 6.40 -3.66
CA ILE A 98 -10.34 5.23 -3.35
C ILE A 98 -10.84 4.01 -4.12
N GLY A 99 -12.15 3.75 -4.10
CA GLY A 99 -12.75 2.64 -4.84
C GLY A 99 -12.53 2.73 -6.35
N GLN A 100 -12.76 3.92 -6.92
CA GLN A 100 -12.57 4.19 -8.34
C GLN A 100 -11.09 4.03 -8.74
N SER A 101 -10.16 4.55 -7.95
CA SER A 101 -8.71 4.36 -8.16
C SER A 101 -8.33 2.87 -8.21
N ALA A 102 -8.83 2.07 -7.26
CA ALA A 102 -8.59 0.63 -7.23
C ALA A 102 -9.12 -0.07 -8.50
N GLN A 103 -10.32 0.30 -8.96
CA GLN A 103 -10.94 -0.28 -10.16
C GLN A 103 -10.18 0.08 -11.44
N GLU A 104 -9.84 1.36 -11.61
CA GLU A 104 -9.17 1.85 -12.82
C GLU A 104 -7.73 1.36 -12.95
N THR A 105 -6.99 1.28 -11.83
CA THR A 105 -5.60 0.83 -11.84
C THR A 105 -5.46 -0.70 -11.76
N GLY A 106 -6.50 -1.41 -11.30
CA GLY A 106 -6.48 -2.85 -11.05
C GLY A 106 -5.55 -3.27 -9.91
N VAL A 107 -5.05 -2.31 -9.12
CA VAL A 107 -4.28 -2.54 -7.89
C VAL A 107 -5.25 -2.47 -6.71
N PRO A 108 -5.34 -3.48 -5.82
CA PRO A 108 -6.23 -3.40 -4.67
C PRO A 108 -5.86 -2.24 -3.74
N HIS A 109 -6.88 -1.55 -3.21
CA HIS A 109 -6.73 -0.48 -2.22
C HIS A 109 -7.50 -0.88 -0.96
N ALA A 110 -6.82 -1.05 0.17
CA ALA A 110 -7.45 -1.28 1.46
C ALA A 110 -7.91 0.04 2.08
N PHE A 111 -9.12 0.04 2.63
CA PHE A 111 -9.76 1.23 3.18
C PHE A 111 -9.60 1.29 4.71
N GLY A 112 -8.68 2.15 5.17
CA GLY A 112 -8.44 2.44 6.59
C GLY A 112 -8.68 3.92 6.93
N VAL A 113 -9.64 4.56 6.27
CA VAL A 113 -10.08 5.93 6.57
C VAL A 113 -11.20 5.87 7.61
N LEU A 114 -10.96 6.45 8.80
CA LEU A 114 -11.98 6.58 9.83
C LEU A 114 -12.96 7.69 9.48
N THR A 115 -14.25 7.41 9.65
CA THR A 115 -15.36 8.34 9.46
C THR A 115 -16.17 8.34 10.74
N CYS A 116 -15.96 9.32 11.60
CA CYS A 116 -16.49 9.31 12.96
C CYS A 116 -17.23 10.62 13.27
N ASP A 117 -18.28 10.51 14.08
CA ASP A 117 -19.03 11.67 14.57
C ASP A 117 -18.30 12.36 15.73
N THR A 118 -17.51 11.60 16.50
CA THR A 118 -16.79 12.14 17.66
C THR A 118 -15.32 11.72 17.68
N LEU A 119 -14.53 12.52 18.39
CA LEU A 119 -13.12 12.22 18.68
C LEU A 119 -12.96 10.87 19.40
N GLU A 120 -13.81 10.59 20.39
CA GLU A 120 -13.77 9.35 21.17
C GLU A 120 -13.93 8.11 20.26
N GLN A 121 -14.87 8.15 19.32
CA GLN A 121 -15.06 7.07 18.34
C GLN A 121 -13.81 6.81 17.49
N ALA A 122 -13.07 7.87 17.12
CA ALA A 122 -11.83 7.75 16.36
C ALA A 122 -10.70 7.17 17.21
N ILE A 123 -10.57 7.60 18.47
CA ILE A 123 -9.57 7.06 19.40
C ILE A 123 -9.83 5.56 19.63
N ASP A 124 -11.09 5.17 19.86
CA ASP A 124 -11.46 3.77 20.10
C ASP A 124 -11.11 2.85 18.93
N ARG A 125 -11.12 3.38 17.70
CA ARG A 125 -10.79 2.67 16.45
C ARG A 125 -9.32 2.78 16.04
N ALA A 126 -8.52 3.53 16.78
CA ALA A 126 -7.10 3.76 16.53
C ALA A 126 -6.20 3.09 17.59
N GLY A 127 -6.65 1.98 18.18
CA GLY A 127 -5.87 1.13 19.08
C GLY A 127 -6.31 1.13 20.54
N LEU A 128 -7.54 1.53 20.87
CA LEU A 128 -8.13 1.29 22.19
C LEU A 128 -9.18 0.17 22.11
N LYS A 129 -10.42 0.44 22.57
CA LYS A 129 -11.43 -0.57 22.84
C LYS A 129 -11.85 -1.39 21.62
N MET A 130 -11.86 -0.78 20.43
CA MET A 130 -12.38 -1.37 19.20
C MET A 130 -11.28 -1.85 18.26
N GLY A 131 -10.06 -2.05 18.78
CA GLY A 131 -8.90 -2.42 17.97
C GLY A 131 -8.35 -1.24 17.16
N ASN A 132 -7.63 -1.55 16.09
CA ASN A 132 -6.98 -0.55 15.24
C ASN A 132 -7.31 -0.77 13.77
N LYS A 133 -8.03 0.17 13.15
CA LYS A 133 -8.42 0.06 11.74
C LYS A 133 -7.25 0.13 10.75
N GLY A 134 -6.11 0.68 11.15
CA GLY A 134 -4.87 0.58 10.38
C GLY A 134 -4.35 -0.85 10.32
N PHE A 135 -4.38 -1.57 11.45
CA PHE A 135 -4.01 -2.99 11.51
C PHE A 135 -4.91 -3.84 10.62
N GLU A 136 -6.23 -3.67 10.75
CA GLU A 136 -7.22 -4.39 9.94
C GLU A 136 -7.06 -4.10 8.45
N ALA A 137 -6.86 -2.83 8.07
CA ALA A 137 -6.64 -2.45 6.68
C ALA A 137 -5.35 -3.07 6.11
N ALA A 138 -4.29 -3.18 6.91
CA ALA A 138 -3.06 -3.85 6.50
C ALA A 138 -3.27 -5.35 6.28
N LEU A 139 -3.97 -6.06 7.18
CA LEU A 139 -4.29 -7.47 6.97
C LEU A 139 -5.15 -7.68 5.72
N ALA A 140 -6.17 -6.85 5.51
CA ALA A 140 -6.98 -6.89 4.30
C ALA A 140 -6.14 -6.65 3.04
N ALA A 141 -5.15 -5.75 3.08
CA ALA A 141 -4.23 -5.52 1.97
C ALA A 141 -3.36 -6.76 1.68
N VAL A 142 -2.81 -7.41 2.70
CA VAL A 142 -2.05 -8.66 2.53
C VAL A 142 -2.92 -9.72 1.87
N GLU A 143 -4.13 -9.93 2.39
CA GLU A 143 -5.05 -10.93 1.86
C GLU A 143 -5.43 -10.63 0.41
N MET A 144 -5.77 -9.37 0.09
CA MET A 144 -6.14 -8.97 -1.27
C MET A 144 -5.00 -9.09 -2.27
N ALA A 145 -3.76 -8.80 -1.86
CA ALA A 145 -2.59 -9.01 -2.70
C ALA A 145 -2.39 -10.50 -3.03
N ASN A 146 -2.59 -11.39 -2.05
CA ASN A 146 -2.49 -12.83 -2.25
C ASN A 146 -3.68 -13.40 -3.03
N LEU A 147 -4.90 -12.92 -2.79
CA LEU A 147 -6.09 -13.28 -3.54
C LEU A 147 -5.92 -12.96 -5.03
N ARG A 148 -5.41 -11.77 -5.35
CA ARG A 148 -5.14 -11.37 -6.74
C ARG A 148 -4.19 -12.35 -7.42
N LYS A 149 -3.09 -12.75 -6.75
CA LYS A 149 -2.15 -13.77 -7.26
C LYS A 149 -2.83 -15.13 -7.44
N ALA A 150 -3.65 -15.55 -6.48
CA ALA A 150 -4.35 -16.84 -6.51
C ALA A 150 -5.41 -16.93 -7.61
N VAL A 151 -6.13 -15.84 -7.87
CA VAL A 151 -7.20 -15.79 -8.88
C VAL A 151 -6.64 -15.69 -10.29
N VAL A 152 -5.62 -14.84 -10.51
CA VAL A 152 -5.02 -14.63 -11.84
C VAL A 152 -4.17 -15.83 -12.30
N GLY A 153 -3.63 -16.61 -11.35
CA GLY A 153 -2.79 -17.78 -11.65
C GLY A 153 -1.39 -17.40 -12.19
N ARG A 154 -0.39 -18.25 -11.93
CA ARG A 154 1.05 -18.04 -12.25
C ARG A 154 1.40 -17.82 -13.73
N SER A 155 0.43 -17.73 -14.65
CA SER A 155 0.70 -17.73 -16.09
C SER A 155 1.13 -16.37 -16.68
N SER A 156 0.98 -15.25 -15.96
CA SER A 156 1.25 -13.91 -16.51
C SER A 156 2.44 -13.17 -15.89
N LEU A 157 3.10 -13.71 -14.85
CA LEU A 157 4.15 -13.01 -14.09
C LEU A 157 5.58 -13.54 -14.30
N VAL A 158 5.80 -14.52 -15.18
CA VAL A 158 7.16 -15.00 -15.51
C VAL A 158 7.66 -14.37 -16.81
N VAL A 159 8.06 -13.10 -16.76
CA VAL A 159 9.15 -12.59 -17.61
C VAL A 159 9.99 -11.59 -16.81
N ARG A 160 10.87 -12.11 -15.96
CA ARG A 160 12.12 -11.44 -15.62
C ARG A 160 13.23 -12.49 -15.61
N GLN A 161 13.77 -12.77 -16.80
CA GLN A 161 15.05 -13.48 -16.88
C GLN A 161 16.16 -12.56 -16.35
N PRO A 162 17.07 -13.06 -15.49
CA PRO A 162 18.27 -12.32 -15.15
C PRO A 162 19.22 -12.30 -16.36
N LYS A 163 19.72 -11.11 -16.73
CA LYS A 163 20.79 -10.96 -17.73
C LYS A 163 22.01 -11.77 -17.27
N LYS A 164 22.36 -12.83 -17.99
CA LYS A 164 23.65 -13.52 -17.82
C LYS A 164 24.79 -12.52 -18.05
N GLN A 165 25.65 -12.35 -17.05
CA GLN A 165 26.90 -11.62 -17.17
C GLN A 165 27.79 -12.32 -18.20
N GLY A 166 28.12 -11.61 -19.28
CA GLY A 166 29.04 -12.06 -20.31
C GLY A 166 30.47 -12.13 -19.76
N ALA A 167 31.10 -13.27 -20.02
CA ALA A 167 32.40 -13.68 -19.50
C ALA A 167 33.57 -12.78 -19.94
N LYS A 168 34.53 -12.60 -19.03
CA LYS A 168 35.89 -12.13 -19.33
C LYS A 168 36.50 -13.01 -20.43
N ARG A 169 36.92 -12.42 -21.54
CA ARG A 169 37.76 -13.06 -22.55
C ARG A 169 39.12 -12.36 -22.56
N GLY A 170 40.09 -12.98 -21.91
CA GLY A 170 41.50 -12.61 -22.06
C GLY A 170 41.97 -12.96 -23.47
N MET A 171 42.74 -12.07 -24.08
CA MET A 171 43.44 -12.37 -25.33
C MET A 171 44.86 -11.79 -25.29
N ARG A 172 45.81 -12.74 -25.33
CA ARG A 172 47.26 -12.59 -25.43
C ARG A 172 47.67 -11.57 -26.50
N LYS A 173 48.53 -10.61 -26.13
CA LYS A 173 49.37 -9.88 -27.10
C LYS A 173 50.64 -10.68 -27.36
N THR A 174 50.72 -11.29 -28.54
CA THR A 174 51.94 -11.90 -29.07
C THR A 174 52.86 -10.80 -29.60
N ARG A 175 54.07 -10.71 -29.06
CA ARG A 175 55.18 -9.91 -29.61
C ARG A 175 55.57 -10.48 -30.99
N ARG A 176 55.74 -9.62 -32.00
CA ARG A 176 56.58 -9.91 -33.16
C ARG A 176 57.47 -8.71 -33.45
N LYS A 177 58.77 -8.97 -33.46
CA LYS A 177 59.90 -8.12 -33.81
C LYS A 177 60.09 -8.10 -35.34
N GLU A 178 60.77 -7.04 -35.80
CA GLU A 178 61.59 -6.92 -37.02
C GLU A 178 60.86 -6.85 -38.38
N ARG A 179 60.87 -5.65 -38.99
CA ARG A 179 61.90 -5.20 -39.94
C ARG A 179 61.97 -3.68 -39.95
#